data_AF-A0A2U1LYU7-F1
#
_entry.id   AF-A0A2U1LYU7-F1
#
_cell.length_a   1.000
_cell.length_b   1.000
_cell.length_c   1.000
_cell.angle_alpha   90.00
_cell.angle_beta   90.00
_cell.angle_gamma   90.00
#
_symmetry.space_group_name_H-M   'P 1'
#
loop_
_entity.id
_entity.type
_entity.pdbx_description
1 polymer ?
#
loop_
_entity_poly.entity_id
_entity_poly.type
_entity_poly.pdbx_seq_one_letter_code
_entity_poly.pdbx_strand_id
1 'polypeptide(L)'
;MVLQLGLSGQPFSGPDIGGFIGNATPRLFARWMGIGAMFPFSRGHSEKGTVDHEPWSFGEECEEICRLALRRRYRLIPHLYTLFYLAHTKGSPVVSPTFFADTKDSRLRTNESSFLLGPLLVYASTVSDLGVHQLQHVLPNGTWMNFDFKDSHPDLPALYLQGGSVIPYGPAHQHIGEFNPNDDLSLLVALDENGKAEGVLFEDDGDGYGYMNGDYLLTTYVAELRSSVITVSISKTEGLWKRPNRRLHVHILLGEGAMVDAWCTDGDSVQIVLPSENEVSKLVSVNKNNYKIRMETAKSIPDMENESGSEGIKLPEIPVDIKGGEWALKAVPWIGGRIISMEHLPSGTQWLHSQVEINGYEEYSGTKYRSAGCTEVYTVLDQDVEQTGVIESLKMEGDVGGGLVIERNISIPEDNPKVFKIDSSLVARNVGSGSGGYSRVVCLRIHPTFCLLHPSESYVSFTSINGSKHDLLPESGKQLFEGDFRPNGEWVLIDNGLGFGLVNKFSINQVNKCRVTWDSGTVNLELWSQERPVSKNSPLGISHSYEVRIM
;
A
#
# COMPACT_ATOMS: atom_id res chain seq x y z
N MET A 1 8.49 -6.17 -9.42
CA MET A 1 9.29 -6.97 -8.46
C MET A 1 9.20 -8.48 -8.72
N VAL A 2 8.04 -9.13 -8.55
CA VAL A 2 7.88 -10.60 -8.69
C VAL A 2 8.47 -11.14 -10.00
N LEU A 3 8.20 -10.47 -11.12
CA LEU A 3 8.75 -10.80 -12.44
C LEU A 3 10.29 -10.80 -12.46
N GLN A 4 10.91 -9.78 -11.88
CA GLN A 4 12.38 -9.64 -11.86
C GLN A 4 13.03 -10.70 -10.98
N LEU A 5 12.41 -11.04 -9.84
CA LEU A 5 12.87 -12.13 -8.97
C LEU A 5 12.76 -13.48 -9.68
N GLY A 6 11.64 -13.75 -10.35
CA GLY A 6 11.44 -14.95 -11.16
C GLY A 6 12.51 -15.10 -12.25
N LEU A 7 12.77 -14.03 -13.01
CA LEU A 7 13.84 -13.99 -14.03
C LEU A 7 15.24 -14.17 -13.45
N SER A 8 15.45 -13.84 -12.18
CA SER A 8 16.71 -13.99 -11.47
C SER A 8 16.87 -15.37 -10.79
N GLY A 9 15.95 -16.30 -11.04
CA GLY A 9 16.00 -17.65 -10.47
C GLY A 9 15.36 -17.81 -9.09
N GLN A 10 14.53 -16.85 -8.65
CA GLN A 10 13.74 -16.95 -7.41
C GLN A 10 12.25 -17.17 -7.73
N PRO A 11 11.79 -18.43 -7.91
CA PRO A 11 10.42 -18.72 -8.33
C PRO A 11 9.37 -18.54 -7.22
N PHE A 12 9.78 -18.58 -5.94
CA PHE A 12 8.88 -18.40 -4.81
C PHE A 12 8.99 -16.99 -4.24
N SER A 13 8.21 -16.06 -4.80
CA SER A 13 8.21 -14.67 -4.37
C SER A 13 6.81 -14.03 -4.46
N GLY A 14 6.63 -12.94 -3.72
CA GLY A 14 5.39 -12.17 -3.64
C GLY A 14 5.54 -11.03 -2.63
N PRO A 15 4.75 -9.94 -2.78
CA PRO A 15 4.76 -8.83 -1.84
C PRO A 15 3.93 -9.15 -0.58
N ASP A 16 4.07 -8.31 0.45
CA ASP A 16 3.12 -8.26 1.55
C ASP A 16 1.78 -7.67 1.04
N ILE A 17 0.74 -8.50 1.06
CA ILE A 17 -0.58 -8.15 0.53
C ILE A 17 -1.24 -7.11 1.44
N GLY A 18 -1.72 -6.03 0.83
CA GLY A 18 -2.27 -4.86 1.54
C GLY A 18 -1.25 -3.76 1.80
N GLY A 19 0.04 -4.03 1.60
CA GLY A 19 1.12 -3.09 1.92
C GLY A 19 1.62 -3.25 3.35
N PHE A 20 2.94 -3.09 3.52
CA PHE A 20 3.61 -3.29 4.82
C PHE A 20 3.53 -2.07 5.73
N ILE A 21 3.75 -0.86 5.18
CA ILE A 21 3.80 0.40 5.94
C ILE A 21 2.45 1.11 5.83
N GLY A 22 1.91 1.54 6.97
CA GLY A 22 0.62 2.24 7.04
C GLY A 22 -0.61 1.36 6.81
N ASN A 23 -1.78 1.98 6.84
CA ASN A 23 -3.07 1.29 6.73
C ASN A 23 -3.52 1.16 5.27
N ALA A 24 -3.97 -0.02 4.86
CA ALA A 24 -4.65 -0.20 3.59
C ALA A 24 -6.06 0.41 3.64
N THR A 25 -6.56 0.91 2.51
CA THR A 25 -8.01 1.13 2.36
C THR A 25 -8.69 -0.21 2.00
N PRO A 26 -9.98 -0.39 2.30
CA PRO A 26 -10.70 -1.62 1.92
C PRO A 26 -10.57 -1.98 0.45
N ARG A 27 -10.70 -0.98 -0.45
CA ARG A 27 -10.59 -1.18 -1.90
C ARG A 27 -9.17 -1.54 -2.33
N LEU A 28 -8.15 -0.91 -1.72
CA LEU A 28 -6.76 -1.25 -1.96
C LEU A 28 -6.47 -2.69 -1.51
N PHE A 29 -6.88 -3.06 -0.30
CA PHE A 29 -6.66 -4.40 0.24
C PHE A 29 -7.32 -5.48 -0.62
N ALA A 30 -8.57 -5.29 -1.02
CA ALA A 30 -9.30 -6.23 -1.89
C ALA A 30 -8.61 -6.45 -3.25
N ARG A 31 -8.17 -5.37 -3.91
CA ARG A 31 -7.43 -5.45 -5.18
C ARG A 31 -6.08 -6.13 -4.99
N TRP A 32 -5.40 -5.82 -3.90
CA TRP A 32 -4.12 -6.45 -3.55
C TRP A 32 -4.30 -7.94 -3.28
N MET A 33 -5.38 -8.34 -2.62
CA MET A 33 -5.73 -9.75 -2.42
C MET A 33 -6.05 -10.43 -3.76
N GLY A 34 -6.80 -9.75 -4.64
CA GLY A 34 -7.11 -10.22 -5.98
C GLY A 34 -5.88 -10.63 -6.79
N ILE A 35 -4.89 -9.74 -6.90
CA ILE A 35 -3.62 -10.05 -7.61
C ILE A 35 -2.69 -10.92 -6.76
N GLY A 36 -2.61 -10.65 -5.45
CA GLY A 36 -1.70 -11.30 -4.51
C GLY A 36 -2.01 -12.78 -4.30
N ALA A 37 -3.28 -13.19 -4.41
CA ALA A 37 -3.71 -14.59 -4.40
C ALA A 37 -3.15 -15.38 -5.60
N MET A 38 -2.80 -14.70 -6.70
CA MET A 38 -2.25 -15.31 -7.91
C MET A 38 -0.71 -15.38 -7.91
N PHE A 39 -0.03 -14.80 -6.91
CA PHE A 39 1.43 -14.88 -6.80
C PHE A 39 1.90 -16.18 -6.11
N PRO A 40 3.14 -16.66 -6.38
CA PRO A 40 3.71 -17.87 -5.80
C PRO A 40 3.67 -17.83 -4.27
N PHE A 41 4.24 -16.77 -3.69
CA PHE A 41 4.14 -16.46 -2.26
C PHE A 41 2.99 -15.48 -2.05
N SER A 42 1.99 -15.86 -1.26
CA SER A 42 0.77 -15.09 -1.04
C SER A 42 0.54 -14.94 0.46
N ARG A 43 0.83 -13.75 1.01
CA ARG A 43 0.78 -13.47 2.45
C ARG A 43 0.28 -12.06 2.72
N GLY A 44 -0.79 -11.93 3.51
CA GLY A 44 -1.16 -10.67 4.16
C GLY A 44 -0.23 -10.40 5.35
N HIS A 45 0.43 -9.25 5.38
CA HIS A 45 1.36 -8.88 6.44
C HIS A 45 1.52 -7.36 6.52
N SER A 46 1.58 -6.82 7.73
CA SER A 46 1.76 -5.39 8.00
C SER A 46 2.67 -5.15 9.18
N GLU A 47 3.16 -3.91 9.29
CA GLU A 47 3.95 -3.48 10.43
C GLU A 47 3.12 -3.38 11.72
N LYS A 48 3.80 -3.43 12.85
CA LYS A 48 3.15 -3.30 14.15
C LYS A 48 2.54 -1.90 14.30
N GLY A 49 1.25 -1.84 14.65
CA GLY A 49 0.55 -0.60 14.93
C GLY A 49 -0.30 -0.06 13.79
N THR A 50 -0.35 -0.77 12.64
CA THR A 50 -1.42 -0.60 11.66
C THR A 50 -2.73 -1.17 12.18
N VAL A 51 -3.83 -0.91 11.47
CA VAL A 51 -5.04 -1.71 11.58
C VAL A 51 -4.74 -3.16 11.18
N ASP A 52 -5.61 -4.05 11.63
CA ASP A 52 -5.63 -5.47 11.27
C ASP A 52 -5.69 -5.61 9.73
N HIS A 53 -4.74 -6.34 9.14
CA HIS A 53 -4.60 -6.55 7.70
C HIS A 53 -5.05 -7.96 7.27
N GLU A 54 -6.08 -8.47 7.94
CA GLU A 54 -6.80 -9.69 7.60
C GLU A 54 -8.05 -9.40 6.75
N PRO A 55 -8.50 -10.34 5.90
CA PRO A 55 -9.64 -10.13 5.01
C PRO A 55 -10.93 -9.62 5.66
N TRP A 56 -11.21 -10.05 6.90
CA TRP A 56 -12.43 -9.69 7.64
C TRP A 56 -12.34 -8.32 8.33
N SER A 57 -11.20 -7.65 8.28
CA SER A 57 -10.97 -6.38 8.98
C SER A 57 -11.44 -5.15 8.17
N PHE A 58 -11.86 -5.34 6.92
CA PHE A 58 -12.16 -4.26 5.96
C PHE A 58 -13.62 -4.21 5.50
N GLY A 59 -14.53 -4.87 6.22
CA GLY A 59 -15.97 -4.90 5.90
C GLY A 59 -16.36 -6.01 4.91
N GLU A 60 -17.67 -6.26 4.82
CA GLU A 60 -18.24 -7.43 4.12
C GLU A 60 -17.92 -7.44 2.62
N GLU A 61 -17.97 -6.28 1.95
CA GLU A 61 -17.66 -6.16 0.53
C GLU A 61 -16.19 -6.52 0.24
N CYS A 62 -15.26 -6.04 1.06
CA CYS A 62 -13.84 -6.39 0.93
C CYS A 62 -13.61 -7.88 1.21
N GLU A 63 -14.24 -8.40 2.26
CA GLU A 63 -14.14 -9.80 2.65
C GLU A 63 -14.64 -10.73 1.53
N GLU A 64 -15.74 -10.41 0.87
CA GLU A 64 -16.25 -11.19 -0.26
C GLU A 64 -15.28 -11.22 -1.43
N ILE A 65 -14.68 -10.09 -1.81
CA ILE A 65 -13.69 -10.06 -2.89
C ILE A 65 -12.46 -10.87 -2.50
N CYS A 66 -11.99 -10.76 -1.25
CA CYS A 66 -10.89 -11.59 -0.74
C CYS A 66 -11.25 -13.09 -0.78
N ARG A 67 -12.48 -13.45 -0.42
CA ARG A 67 -12.99 -14.82 -0.49
C ARG A 67 -12.99 -15.36 -1.92
N LEU A 68 -13.44 -14.57 -2.89
CA LEU A 68 -13.39 -14.93 -4.31
C LEU A 68 -11.94 -15.11 -4.80
N ALA A 69 -11.03 -14.19 -4.45
CA ALA A 69 -9.61 -14.26 -4.79
C ALA A 69 -8.94 -15.52 -4.23
N LEU A 70 -9.15 -15.83 -2.95
CA LEU A 70 -8.60 -17.01 -2.30
C LEU A 70 -9.19 -18.29 -2.88
N ARG A 71 -10.49 -18.33 -3.20
CA ARG A 71 -11.10 -19.48 -3.91
C ARG A 71 -10.46 -19.73 -5.28
N ARG A 72 -10.10 -18.68 -6.03
CA ARG A 72 -9.32 -18.83 -7.28
C ARG A 72 -7.99 -19.49 -7.03
N ARG A 73 -7.24 -19.01 -6.02
CA ARG A 73 -5.95 -19.61 -5.63
C ARG A 73 -6.09 -21.09 -5.32
N TYR A 74 -7.03 -21.46 -4.46
CA TYR A 74 -7.22 -22.86 -4.05
C TYR A 74 -7.64 -23.76 -5.21
N ARG A 75 -8.50 -23.28 -6.12
CA ARG A 75 -8.79 -24.00 -7.37
C ARG A 75 -7.54 -24.22 -8.20
N LEU A 76 -6.67 -23.22 -8.31
CA LEU A 76 -5.46 -23.24 -9.15
C LEU A 76 -4.26 -23.91 -8.49
N ILE A 77 -4.37 -24.49 -7.29
CA ILE A 77 -3.26 -25.19 -6.64
C ILE A 77 -2.64 -26.29 -7.53
N PRO A 78 -3.41 -27.18 -8.20
CA PRO A 78 -2.83 -28.18 -9.10
C PRO A 78 -1.96 -27.57 -10.21
N HIS A 79 -2.42 -26.44 -10.78
CA HIS A 79 -1.67 -25.69 -11.79
C HIS A 79 -0.41 -25.04 -11.20
N LEU A 80 -0.54 -24.29 -10.10
CA LEU A 80 0.57 -23.62 -9.43
C LEU A 80 1.65 -24.62 -9.00
N TYR A 81 1.25 -25.76 -8.44
CA TYR A 81 2.15 -26.82 -8.01
C TYR A 81 2.91 -27.43 -9.20
N THR A 82 2.21 -27.64 -10.31
CA THR A 82 2.84 -28.06 -11.58
C THR A 82 3.85 -27.03 -12.08
N LEU A 83 3.55 -25.73 -11.98
CA LEU A 83 4.51 -24.67 -12.35
C LEU A 83 5.75 -24.67 -11.44
N PHE A 84 5.62 -24.96 -10.14
CA PHE A 84 6.78 -25.12 -9.26
C PHE A 84 7.65 -26.32 -9.65
N TYR A 85 7.04 -27.45 -10.04
CA TYR A 85 7.78 -28.58 -10.57
C TYR A 85 8.54 -28.22 -11.85
N LEU A 86 7.92 -27.50 -12.78
CA LEU A 86 8.59 -27.01 -13.98
C LEU A 86 9.71 -26.01 -13.66
N ALA A 87 9.51 -25.13 -12.67
CA ALA A 87 10.55 -24.23 -12.19
C ALA A 87 11.75 -24.99 -11.61
N HIS A 88 11.49 -26.02 -10.80
CA HIS A 88 12.52 -26.87 -10.20
C HIS A 88 13.32 -27.64 -11.26
N THR A 89 12.66 -28.20 -12.27
CA THR A 89 13.28 -29.12 -13.24
C THR A 89 13.83 -28.44 -14.49
N LYS A 90 13.23 -27.31 -14.91
CA LYS A 90 13.57 -26.61 -16.16
C LYS A 90 14.09 -25.18 -15.94
N GLY A 91 13.99 -24.64 -14.72
CA GLY A 91 14.39 -23.26 -14.40
C GLY A 91 13.41 -22.19 -14.91
N SER A 92 12.23 -22.58 -15.41
CA SER A 92 11.20 -21.63 -15.84
C SER A 92 10.59 -20.90 -14.64
N PRO A 93 10.36 -19.58 -14.68
CA PRO A 93 9.72 -18.91 -13.55
C PRO A 93 8.23 -19.27 -13.45
N VAL A 94 7.71 -19.37 -12.23
CA VAL A 94 6.28 -19.62 -11.98
C VAL A 94 5.44 -18.46 -12.48
N VAL A 95 5.86 -17.22 -12.16
CA VAL A 95 5.30 -15.99 -12.73
C VAL A 95 6.27 -15.47 -13.79
N SER A 96 5.82 -15.47 -15.05
CA SER A 96 6.59 -15.01 -16.20
C SER A 96 6.05 -13.68 -16.74
N PRO A 97 6.90 -12.82 -17.33
CA PRO A 97 6.43 -11.58 -17.94
C PRO A 97 5.65 -11.88 -19.22
N THR A 98 4.64 -11.06 -19.54
CA THR A 98 3.72 -11.29 -20.67
C THR A 98 4.44 -11.42 -22.02
N PHE A 99 5.58 -10.75 -22.21
CA PHE A 99 6.36 -10.86 -23.45
C PHE A 99 6.95 -12.26 -23.70
N PHE A 100 6.94 -13.17 -22.73
CA PHE A 100 7.34 -14.56 -22.95
C PHE A 100 6.39 -15.29 -23.92
N ALA A 101 5.11 -14.90 -23.93
CA ALA A 101 4.15 -15.48 -24.87
C ALA A 101 4.31 -14.95 -26.31
N ASP A 102 4.85 -13.75 -26.48
CA ASP A 102 5.20 -13.20 -27.80
C ASP A 102 6.43 -12.30 -27.69
N THR A 103 7.61 -12.89 -27.92
CA THR A 103 8.90 -12.19 -27.80
C THR A 103 9.14 -11.17 -28.91
N LYS A 104 8.37 -11.22 -30.00
CA LYS A 104 8.48 -10.31 -31.16
C LYS A 104 7.70 -9.02 -30.94
N ASP A 105 6.66 -9.03 -30.11
CA ASP A 105 5.91 -7.83 -29.77
C ASP A 105 6.61 -7.00 -28.69
N SER A 106 7.31 -5.95 -29.14
CA SER A 106 8.03 -5.02 -28.25
C SER A 106 7.13 -4.31 -27.23
N ARG A 107 5.83 -4.14 -27.50
CA ARG A 107 4.89 -3.45 -26.60
C ARG A 107 4.70 -4.20 -25.27
N LEU A 108 4.87 -5.52 -25.29
CA LEU A 108 4.69 -6.37 -24.11
C LEU A 108 5.82 -6.22 -23.08
N ARG A 109 6.98 -5.66 -23.47
CA ARG A 109 8.15 -5.54 -22.58
C ARG A 109 7.95 -4.50 -21.48
N THR A 110 7.10 -3.50 -21.72
CA THR A 110 6.76 -2.43 -20.77
C THR A 110 5.40 -2.64 -20.12
N ASN A 111 4.77 -3.80 -20.31
CA ASN A 111 3.48 -4.12 -19.71
C ASN A 111 3.67 -4.55 -18.25
N GLU A 112 3.20 -3.72 -17.32
CA GLU A 112 3.28 -3.97 -15.87
C GLU A 112 1.93 -4.37 -15.25
N SER A 113 0.84 -4.36 -16.04
CA SER A 113 -0.52 -4.69 -15.59
C SER A 113 -0.92 -6.14 -15.86
N SER A 114 -0.01 -6.96 -16.39
CA SER A 114 -0.25 -8.37 -16.66
C SER A 114 0.97 -9.26 -16.46
N PHE A 115 0.73 -10.55 -16.22
CA PHE A 115 1.75 -11.58 -16.12
C PHE A 115 1.18 -12.96 -16.48
N LEU A 116 2.08 -13.91 -16.73
CA LEU A 116 1.76 -15.29 -17.06
C LEU A 116 2.00 -16.22 -15.88
N LEU A 117 1.07 -17.15 -15.67
CA LEU A 117 1.21 -18.36 -14.85
C LEU A 117 1.21 -19.56 -15.81
N GLY A 118 2.36 -19.87 -16.39
CA GLY A 118 2.42 -20.76 -17.56
C GLY A 118 1.59 -20.21 -18.72
N PRO A 119 0.61 -20.96 -19.26
CA PRO A 119 -0.26 -20.49 -20.35
C PRO A 119 -1.43 -19.59 -19.89
N LEU A 120 -1.59 -19.36 -18.58
CA LEU A 120 -2.64 -18.51 -18.03
C LEU A 120 -2.15 -17.06 -17.93
N LEU A 121 -2.73 -16.16 -18.73
CA LEU A 121 -2.50 -14.72 -18.63
C LEU A 121 -3.45 -14.10 -17.59
N VAL A 122 -2.85 -13.42 -16.62
CA VAL A 122 -3.54 -12.68 -15.56
C VAL A 122 -3.38 -11.19 -15.84
N TYR A 123 -4.50 -10.48 -15.91
CA TYR A 123 -4.54 -9.03 -16.11
C TYR A 123 -5.17 -8.36 -14.89
N ALA A 124 -4.53 -7.37 -14.29
CA ALA A 124 -5.02 -6.69 -13.10
C ALA A 124 -5.16 -5.18 -13.35
N SER A 125 -6.09 -4.54 -12.64
CA SER A 125 -6.16 -3.08 -12.66
C SER A 125 -5.08 -2.47 -11.78
N THR A 126 -4.28 -1.57 -12.37
CA THR A 126 -3.26 -0.77 -11.68
C THR A 126 -3.71 0.68 -11.48
N VAL A 127 -4.91 1.03 -11.91
CA VAL A 127 -5.46 2.39 -11.85
C VAL A 127 -6.49 2.47 -10.74
N SER A 128 -6.42 3.49 -9.88
CA SER A 128 -7.20 3.59 -8.63
C SER A 128 -8.71 3.60 -8.83
N ASP A 129 -9.21 4.29 -9.85
CA ASP A 129 -10.63 4.51 -10.12
C ASP A 129 -11.25 3.46 -11.04
N LEU A 130 -10.45 2.84 -11.93
CA LEU A 130 -10.96 1.90 -12.94
C LEU A 130 -10.94 0.43 -12.48
N GLY A 131 -12.01 -0.30 -12.79
CA GLY A 131 -12.05 -1.75 -12.67
C GLY A 131 -11.34 -2.44 -13.85
N VAL A 132 -10.94 -3.70 -13.70
CA VAL A 132 -10.21 -4.42 -14.77
C VAL A 132 -10.98 -4.45 -16.09
N HIS A 133 -12.31 -4.57 -16.02
CA HIS A 133 -13.19 -4.65 -17.20
C HIS A 133 -13.28 -3.34 -18.00
N GLN A 134 -12.80 -2.22 -17.44
CA GLN A 134 -12.78 -0.91 -18.09
C GLN A 134 -11.43 -0.63 -18.77
N LEU A 135 -10.41 -1.46 -18.50
CA LEU A 135 -9.08 -1.28 -19.06
C LEU A 135 -8.99 -1.93 -20.44
N GLN A 136 -8.19 -1.31 -21.31
CA GLN A 136 -7.81 -1.93 -22.57
C GLN A 136 -6.70 -2.95 -22.32
N HIS A 137 -7.02 -4.23 -22.51
CA HIS A 137 -6.03 -5.31 -22.38
C HIS A 137 -5.19 -5.44 -23.64
N VAL A 138 -3.87 -5.33 -23.49
CA VAL A 138 -2.92 -5.59 -24.58
C VAL A 138 -2.56 -7.07 -24.56
N LEU A 139 -3.26 -7.85 -25.39
CA LEU A 139 -3.03 -9.29 -25.50
C LEU A 139 -1.87 -9.60 -26.47
N PRO A 140 -1.05 -10.63 -26.18
CA PRO A 140 -0.06 -11.15 -27.14
C PRO A 140 -0.74 -11.63 -28.42
N ASN A 141 0.02 -11.73 -29.52
CA ASN A 141 -0.50 -12.34 -30.75
C ASN A 141 -0.90 -13.81 -30.51
N GLY A 142 -1.94 -14.25 -31.23
CA GLY A 142 -2.49 -15.60 -31.14
C GLY A 142 -3.85 -15.66 -30.45
N THR A 143 -4.30 -16.88 -30.15
CA THR A 143 -5.62 -17.13 -29.54
C THR A 143 -5.54 -17.00 -28.03
N TRP A 144 -6.37 -16.13 -27.45
CA TRP A 144 -6.51 -15.94 -26.01
C TRP A 144 -7.98 -15.96 -25.62
N MET A 145 -8.37 -16.91 -24.78
CA MET A 145 -9.77 -17.13 -24.42
C MET A 145 -10.02 -16.67 -22.99
N ASN A 146 -10.85 -15.64 -22.82
CA ASN A 146 -11.26 -15.18 -21.49
C ASN A 146 -12.15 -16.21 -20.79
N PHE A 147 -12.03 -16.29 -19.47
CA PHE A 147 -12.90 -17.11 -18.63
C PHE A 147 -12.96 -16.60 -17.19
N ASP A 148 -13.93 -17.11 -16.41
CA ASP A 148 -14.03 -16.92 -14.97
C ASP A 148 -14.50 -18.22 -14.30
N PHE A 149 -14.33 -18.33 -12.98
CA PHE A 149 -14.88 -19.45 -12.21
C PHE A 149 -16.24 -19.11 -11.60
N LYS A 150 -17.05 -18.35 -12.35
CA LYS A 150 -18.30 -17.71 -11.91
C LYS A 150 -18.12 -16.74 -10.75
N ASP A 151 -16.95 -16.11 -10.69
CA ASP A 151 -16.48 -15.24 -9.61
C ASP A 151 -16.00 -13.87 -10.14
N SER A 152 -16.50 -13.48 -11.31
CA SER A 152 -16.17 -12.21 -11.93
C SER A 152 -16.54 -11.01 -11.04
N HIS A 153 -15.57 -10.12 -10.83
CA HIS A 153 -15.72 -8.89 -10.05
C HIS A 153 -14.82 -7.77 -10.62
N PRO A 154 -15.22 -6.48 -10.63
CA PRO A 154 -14.41 -5.38 -11.16
C PRO A 154 -13.00 -5.24 -10.57
N ASP A 155 -12.85 -5.61 -9.30
CA ASP A 155 -11.59 -5.50 -8.54
C ASP A 155 -10.76 -6.79 -8.50
N LEU A 156 -11.21 -7.85 -9.19
CA LEU A 156 -10.43 -9.08 -9.36
C LEU A 156 -9.71 -9.09 -10.71
N PRO A 157 -8.57 -9.78 -10.84
CA PRO A 157 -7.90 -9.93 -12.12
C PRO A 157 -8.77 -10.61 -13.19
N ALA A 158 -8.64 -10.18 -14.44
CA ALA A 158 -9.17 -10.88 -15.60
C ALA A 158 -8.23 -12.05 -15.98
N LEU A 159 -8.80 -13.16 -16.43
CA LEU A 159 -8.07 -14.37 -16.78
C LEU A 159 -8.26 -14.72 -18.25
N TYR A 160 -7.17 -15.05 -18.93
CA TYR A 160 -7.15 -15.51 -20.32
C TYR A 160 -6.30 -16.77 -20.43
N LEU A 161 -6.85 -17.82 -21.03
CA LEU A 161 -6.08 -19.03 -21.34
C LEU A 161 -5.57 -18.96 -22.78
N GLN A 162 -4.28 -19.21 -22.96
CA GLN A 162 -3.66 -19.29 -24.29
C GLN A 162 -4.22 -20.49 -25.06
N GLY A 163 -4.64 -20.28 -26.32
CA GLY A 163 -5.02 -21.36 -27.21
C GLY A 163 -3.86 -22.34 -27.42
N GLY A 164 -4.17 -23.63 -27.47
CA GLY A 164 -3.17 -24.69 -27.48
C GLY A 164 -2.86 -25.25 -26.09
N SER A 165 -3.58 -24.84 -25.04
CA SER A 165 -3.22 -25.15 -23.66
C SER A 165 -4.30 -25.89 -22.90
N VAL A 166 -3.88 -26.78 -22.01
CA VAL A 166 -4.70 -27.41 -20.97
C VAL A 166 -4.14 -27.03 -19.60
N ILE A 167 -4.98 -26.57 -18.67
CA ILE A 167 -4.59 -26.36 -17.27
C ILE A 167 -5.45 -27.18 -16.31
N PRO A 168 -4.85 -27.83 -15.30
CA PRO A 168 -5.59 -28.52 -14.26
C PRO A 168 -6.05 -27.56 -13.17
N TYR A 169 -7.24 -27.78 -12.61
CA TYR A 169 -7.70 -27.09 -11.41
C TYR A 169 -8.57 -28.02 -10.57
N GLY A 170 -8.62 -27.78 -9.26
CA GLY A 170 -9.32 -28.62 -8.29
C GLY A 170 -10.47 -27.89 -7.59
N PRO A 171 -11.07 -28.53 -6.57
CA PRO A 171 -12.06 -27.89 -5.71
C PRO A 171 -11.44 -26.76 -4.87
N ALA A 172 -12.28 -25.82 -4.45
CA ALA A 172 -11.87 -24.69 -3.62
C ALA A 172 -11.85 -25.09 -2.13
N HIS A 173 -10.79 -25.79 -1.70
CA HIS A 173 -10.58 -26.15 -0.30
C HIS A 173 -10.44 -24.93 0.61
N GLN A 174 -10.73 -25.10 1.91
CA GLN A 174 -10.47 -24.06 2.92
C GLN A 174 -8.98 -23.97 3.29
N HIS A 175 -8.29 -25.11 3.29
CA HIS A 175 -6.85 -25.21 3.51
C HIS A 175 -6.28 -26.45 2.81
N ILE A 176 -4.96 -26.49 2.60
CA ILE A 176 -4.31 -27.58 1.85
C ILE A 176 -4.47 -28.95 2.51
N GLY A 177 -4.62 -29.01 3.84
CA GLY A 177 -4.86 -30.27 4.56
C GLY A 177 -6.22 -30.93 4.28
N GLU A 178 -7.15 -30.28 3.57
CA GLU A 178 -8.38 -30.93 3.09
C GLU A 178 -8.17 -31.69 1.78
N PHE A 179 -7.05 -31.47 1.09
CA PHE A 179 -6.76 -32.09 -0.19
C PHE A 179 -6.77 -33.61 -0.06
N ASN A 180 -7.52 -34.26 -0.95
CA ASN A 180 -7.50 -35.70 -1.12
C ASN A 180 -7.08 -36.04 -2.55
N PRO A 181 -6.15 -36.98 -2.77
CA PRO A 181 -5.80 -37.42 -4.12
C PRO A 181 -7.00 -37.89 -4.97
N ASN A 182 -8.08 -38.38 -4.32
CA ASN A 182 -9.29 -38.84 -5.00
C ASN A 182 -10.36 -37.75 -5.21
N ASP A 183 -10.08 -36.49 -4.85
CA ASP A 183 -10.98 -35.38 -5.15
C ASP A 183 -11.19 -35.25 -6.66
N ASP A 184 -12.36 -34.72 -7.06
CA ASP A 184 -12.62 -34.45 -8.48
C ASP A 184 -11.56 -33.48 -9.03
N LEU A 185 -11.01 -33.82 -10.19
CA LEU A 185 -10.09 -32.95 -10.93
C LEU A 185 -10.83 -32.32 -12.11
N SER A 186 -10.51 -31.08 -12.44
CA SER A 186 -10.98 -30.42 -13.65
C SER A 186 -9.84 -30.05 -14.59
N LEU A 187 -10.10 -30.16 -15.90
CA LEU A 187 -9.21 -29.66 -16.95
C LEU A 187 -9.90 -28.53 -17.70
N LEU A 188 -9.26 -27.37 -17.77
CA LEU A 188 -9.67 -26.28 -18.65
C LEU A 188 -8.86 -26.33 -19.94
N VAL A 189 -9.54 -26.44 -21.08
CA VAL A 189 -8.94 -26.65 -22.40
C VAL A 189 -9.26 -25.46 -23.30
N ALA A 190 -8.23 -24.82 -23.85
CA ALA A 190 -8.33 -23.85 -24.94
C ALA A 190 -7.65 -24.43 -26.19
N LEU A 191 -8.42 -24.73 -27.22
CA LEU A 191 -7.84 -25.21 -28.49
C LEU A 191 -7.14 -24.07 -29.24
N ASP A 192 -6.05 -24.40 -29.94
CA ASP A 192 -5.41 -23.49 -30.88
C ASP A 192 -6.16 -23.42 -32.22
N GLU A 193 -5.60 -22.67 -33.17
CA GLU A 193 -6.12 -22.56 -34.54
C GLU A 193 -6.14 -23.88 -35.32
N ASN A 194 -5.35 -24.88 -34.89
CA ASN A 194 -5.30 -26.22 -35.47
C ASN A 194 -6.21 -27.22 -34.73
N GLY A 195 -6.99 -26.74 -33.76
CA GLY A 195 -7.89 -27.58 -32.97
C GLY A 195 -7.15 -28.49 -31.98
N LYS A 196 -5.96 -28.11 -31.51
CA LYS A 196 -5.16 -28.88 -30.57
C LYS A 196 -4.93 -28.15 -29.26
N ALA A 197 -4.70 -28.89 -28.19
CA ALA A 197 -4.18 -28.35 -26.94
C ALA A 197 -3.36 -29.39 -26.18
N GLU A 198 -2.39 -28.93 -25.38
CA GLU A 198 -1.57 -29.77 -24.51
C GLU A 198 -1.41 -29.12 -23.13
N GLY A 199 -1.32 -29.94 -22.09
CA GLY A 199 -0.98 -29.49 -20.75
C GLY A 199 -0.43 -30.60 -19.89
N VAL A 200 0.15 -30.21 -18.75
CA VAL A 200 0.76 -31.13 -17.80
C VAL A 200 0.17 -30.95 -16.42
N LEU A 201 0.11 -32.04 -15.66
CA LEU A 201 -0.22 -32.07 -14.25
C LEU A 201 0.85 -32.87 -13.52
N PHE A 202 1.48 -32.27 -12.51
CA PHE A 202 2.39 -32.91 -11.59
C PHE A 202 1.73 -33.14 -10.23
N GLU A 203 1.89 -34.36 -9.70
CA GLU A 203 1.36 -34.77 -8.40
C GLU A 203 2.39 -35.64 -7.67
N ASP A 204 2.49 -35.49 -6.36
CA ASP A 204 3.29 -36.32 -5.46
C ASP A 204 2.66 -36.31 -4.05
N ASP A 205 3.42 -36.69 -3.02
CA ASP A 205 2.97 -36.70 -1.62
C ASP A 205 2.76 -35.29 -1.03
N GLY A 206 3.18 -34.22 -1.74
CA GLY A 206 3.03 -32.83 -1.34
C GLY A 206 4.03 -32.33 -0.28
N ASP A 207 4.57 -33.21 0.56
CA ASP A 207 5.64 -32.93 1.52
C ASP A 207 6.72 -34.03 1.46
N GLY A 208 7.95 -33.68 1.80
CA GLY A 208 9.10 -34.57 1.77
C GLY A 208 9.83 -34.66 0.42
N TYR A 209 10.57 -35.76 0.23
CA TYR A 209 11.54 -35.91 -0.87
C TYR A 209 11.28 -37.15 -1.76
N GLY A 210 10.09 -37.75 -1.68
CA GLY A 210 9.75 -38.96 -2.46
C GLY A 210 9.93 -38.78 -3.97
N TYR A 211 9.61 -37.58 -4.49
CA TYR A 211 9.77 -37.24 -5.90
C TYR A 211 11.20 -37.44 -6.43
N MET A 212 12.24 -37.32 -5.58
CA MET A 212 13.64 -37.56 -5.96
C MET A 212 13.91 -39.03 -6.29
N ASN A 213 13.13 -39.95 -5.73
CA ASN A 213 13.22 -41.40 -5.98
C ASN A 213 12.26 -41.85 -7.10
N GLY A 214 11.56 -40.91 -7.74
CA GLY A 214 10.55 -41.21 -8.75
C GLY A 214 9.13 -41.36 -8.20
N ASP A 215 8.89 -41.14 -6.90
CA ASP A 215 7.56 -41.22 -6.29
C ASP A 215 6.73 -39.96 -6.58
N TYR A 216 6.47 -39.73 -7.86
CA TYR A 216 5.59 -38.67 -8.39
C TYR A 216 4.80 -39.21 -9.59
N LEU A 217 3.81 -38.45 -10.03
CA LEU A 217 3.02 -38.68 -11.23
C LEU A 217 3.04 -37.41 -12.07
N LEU A 218 3.63 -37.47 -13.26
CA LEU A 218 3.53 -36.41 -14.26
C LEU A 218 2.67 -36.90 -15.42
N THR A 219 1.52 -36.26 -15.61
CA THR A 219 0.56 -36.61 -16.68
C THR A 219 0.54 -35.53 -17.74
N THR A 220 0.73 -35.91 -19.01
CA THR A 220 0.53 -35.02 -20.15
C THR A 220 -0.84 -35.30 -20.78
N TYR A 221 -1.73 -34.31 -20.70
CA TYR A 221 -3.04 -34.34 -21.36
C TYR A 221 -2.96 -33.65 -22.72
N VAL A 222 -3.62 -34.23 -23.71
CA VAL A 222 -3.77 -33.67 -25.05
C VAL A 222 -5.24 -33.61 -25.42
N ALA A 223 -5.63 -32.56 -26.13
CA ALA A 223 -6.93 -32.42 -26.77
C ALA A 223 -6.74 -32.27 -28.28
N GLU A 224 -7.50 -33.03 -29.06
CA GLU A 224 -7.52 -32.89 -30.53
C GLU A 224 -8.96 -32.85 -31.04
N LEU A 225 -9.26 -31.82 -31.84
CA LEU A 225 -10.48 -31.71 -32.61
C LEU A 225 -10.33 -32.46 -33.93
N ARG A 226 -11.23 -33.41 -34.18
CA ARG A 226 -11.38 -34.07 -35.49
C ARG A 226 -12.83 -33.98 -35.94
N SER A 227 -13.04 -33.33 -37.09
CA SER A 227 -14.36 -32.98 -37.62
C SER A 227 -15.15 -32.09 -36.64
N SER A 228 -15.94 -32.69 -35.74
CA SER A 228 -16.74 -32.00 -34.74
C SER A 228 -16.65 -32.67 -33.37
N VAL A 229 -15.65 -33.53 -33.16
CA VAL A 229 -15.45 -34.24 -31.90
C VAL A 229 -14.08 -33.88 -31.35
N ILE A 230 -14.05 -33.35 -30.15
CA ILE A 230 -12.84 -33.12 -29.37
C ILE A 230 -12.59 -34.38 -28.56
N THR A 231 -11.43 -34.99 -28.75
CA THR A 231 -10.96 -36.08 -27.90
C THR A 231 -9.93 -35.53 -26.93
N VAL A 232 -10.17 -35.71 -25.63
CA VAL A 232 -9.18 -35.42 -24.59
C VAL A 232 -8.67 -36.73 -24.03
N SER A 233 -7.35 -36.90 -24.01
CA SER A 233 -6.70 -38.14 -23.59
C SER A 233 -5.31 -37.87 -22.99
N ILE A 234 -4.70 -38.91 -22.43
CA ILE A 234 -3.34 -38.86 -21.92
C ILE A 234 -2.39 -39.30 -23.02
N SER A 235 -1.42 -38.46 -23.37
CA SER A 235 -0.36 -38.79 -24.33
C SER A 235 0.85 -39.44 -23.66
N LYS A 236 1.14 -39.05 -22.41
CA LYS A 236 2.31 -39.51 -21.66
C LYS A 236 2.05 -39.54 -20.16
N THR A 237 2.67 -40.50 -19.47
CA THR A 237 2.71 -40.58 -18.01
C THR A 237 4.13 -40.90 -17.57
N GLU A 238 4.63 -40.23 -16.53
CA GLU A 238 5.97 -40.43 -15.97
C GLU A 238 5.91 -40.49 -14.44
N GLY A 239 6.91 -41.16 -13.84
CA GLY A 239 6.99 -41.40 -12.41
C GLY A 239 6.33 -42.72 -11.97
N LEU A 240 6.48 -43.04 -10.68
CA LEU A 240 6.05 -44.30 -10.06
C LEU A 240 4.79 -44.15 -9.20
N TRP A 241 4.35 -42.92 -8.94
CA TRP A 241 3.17 -42.67 -8.13
C TRP A 241 1.91 -43.17 -8.83
N LYS A 242 1.08 -43.88 -8.06
CA LYS A 242 -0.13 -44.48 -8.60
C LYS A 242 -1.17 -43.41 -8.88
N ARG A 243 -1.70 -43.39 -10.11
CA ARG A 243 -2.83 -42.51 -10.49
C ARG A 243 -4.02 -42.69 -9.52
N PRO A 244 -4.53 -41.61 -8.92
CA PRO A 244 -5.73 -41.65 -8.09
C PRO A 244 -6.95 -42.10 -8.88
N ASN A 245 -7.90 -42.75 -8.21
CA ASN A 245 -9.16 -43.13 -8.83
C ASN A 245 -10.21 -42.05 -8.54
N ARG A 246 -10.28 -41.05 -9.41
CA ARG A 246 -11.15 -39.88 -9.27
C ARG A 246 -11.89 -39.57 -10.56
N ARG A 247 -12.91 -38.72 -10.45
CA ARG A 247 -13.60 -38.16 -11.61
C ARG A 247 -12.81 -37.00 -12.19
N LEU A 248 -12.88 -36.87 -13.50
CA LEU A 248 -12.26 -35.82 -14.29
C LEU A 248 -13.34 -35.04 -15.03
N HIS A 249 -13.44 -33.73 -14.77
CA HIS A 249 -14.35 -32.80 -15.44
C HIS A 249 -13.60 -31.99 -16.49
N VAL A 250 -13.85 -32.27 -17.76
CA VAL A 250 -13.18 -31.58 -18.87
C VAL A 250 -14.05 -30.43 -19.35
N HIS A 251 -13.52 -29.22 -19.33
CA HIS A 251 -14.16 -28.00 -19.83
C HIS A 251 -13.43 -27.49 -21.07
N ILE A 252 -14.14 -27.40 -22.19
CA ILE A 252 -13.63 -26.81 -23.44
C ILE A 252 -14.12 -25.37 -23.54
N LEU A 253 -13.19 -24.41 -23.63
CA LEU A 253 -13.50 -23.02 -23.93
C LEU A 253 -13.97 -22.86 -25.37
N LEU A 254 -15.06 -22.12 -25.58
CA LEU A 254 -15.63 -21.79 -26.88
C LEU A 254 -15.50 -20.30 -27.25
N GLY A 255 -15.08 -19.47 -26.28
CA GLY A 255 -14.87 -18.03 -26.43
C GLY A 255 -15.80 -17.23 -25.51
N GLU A 256 -15.40 -16.01 -25.12
CA GLU A 256 -16.18 -15.13 -24.24
C GLU A 256 -16.66 -15.83 -22.94
N GLY A 257 -15.81 -16.70 -22.39
CA GLY A 257 -16.09 -17.52 -21.20
C GLY A 257 -17.12 -18.63 -21.38
N ALA A 258 -17.70 -18.82 -22.56
CA ALA A 258 -18.60 -19.93 -22.83
C ALA A 258 -17.83 -21.25 -22.90
N MET A 259 -18.45 -22.32 -22.41
CA MET A 259 -17.84 -23.64 -22.30
C MET A 259 -18.82 -24.75 -22.66
N VAL A 260 -18.27 -25.88 -23.10
CA VAL A 260 -18.93 -27.20 -23.04
C VAL A 260 -18.09 -28.13 -22.20
N ASP A 261 -18.74 -29.10 -21.58
CA ASP A 261 -18.06 -29.96 -20.63
C ASP A 261 -18.54 -31.41 -20.67
N ALA A 262 -17.69 -32.30 -20.17
CA ALA A 262 -18.01 -33.71 -19.97
C ALA A 262 -17.25 -34.28 -18.77
N TRP A 263 -17.85 -35.29 -18.15
CA TRP A 263 -17.25 -36.06 -17.07
C TRP A 263 -16.69 -37.39 -17.58
N CYS A 264 -15.56 -37.79 -17.04
CA CYS A 264 -14.95 -39.12 -17.24
C CYS A 264 -14.18 -39.55 -15.98
N THR A 265 -13.52 -40.70 -16.02
CA THR A 265 -12.56 -41.11 -14.98
C THR A 265 -11.17 -40.61 -15.34
N ASP A 266 -10.40 -40.10 -14.36
CA ASP A 266 -9.00 -39.73 -14.62
C ASP A 266 -8.19 -40.96 -15.07
N GLY A 267 -7.56 -40.86 -16.24
CA GLY A 267 -6.90 -41.98 -16.91
C GLY A 267 -7.58 -42.37 -18.22
N ASP A 268 -8.89 -42.15 -18.33
CA ASP A 268 -9.68 -42.50 -19.51
C ASP A 268 -9.64 -41.37 -20.56
N SER A 269 -9.97 -41.73 -21.81
CA SER A 269 -10.21 -40.75 -22.87
C SER A 269 -11.68 -40.32 -22.89
N VAL A 270 -11.93 -39.04 -23.11
CA VAL A 270 -13.30 -38.48 -23.24
C VAL A 270 -13.49 -37.83 -24.60
N GLN A 271 -14.69 -38.00 -25.17
CA GLN A 271 -15.09 -37.38 -26.42
C GLN A 271 -16.20 -36.37 -26.16
N ILE A 272 -16.02 -35.15 -26.66
CA ILE A 272 -16.97 -34.05 -26.53
C ILE A 272 -17.34 -33.61 -27.94
N VAL A 273 -18.63 -33.70 -28.28
CA VAL A 273 -19.13 -33.21 -29.56
C VAL A 273 -19.23 -31.69 -29.47
N LEU A 274 -18.55 -30.98 -30.38
CA LEU A 274 -18.69 -29.54 -30.49
C LEU A 274 -20.12 -29.19 -30.91
N PRO A 275 -20.78 -28.24 -30.24
CA PRO A 275 -22.07 -27.75 -30.67
C PRO A 275 -21.99 -27.11 -32.06
N SER A 276 -23.14 -26.99 -32.72
CA SER A 276 -23.24 -26.22 -33.96
C SER A 276 -22.89 -24.75 -33.73
N GLU A 277 -22.44 -24.04 -34.77
CA GLU A 277 -22.10 -22.60 -34.67
C GLU A 277 -23.24 -21.76 -34.07
N ASN A 278 -24.49 -22.10 -34.38
CA ASN A 278 -25.67 -21.45 -33.82
C ASN A 278 -25.82 -21.67 -32.31
N GLU A 279 -25.48 -22.86 -31.82
CA GLU A 279 -25.49 -23.18 -30.39
C GLU A 279 -24.33 -22.50 -29.67
N VAL A 280 -23.13 -22.51 -30.27
CA VAL A 280 -21.96 -21.78 -29.74
C VAL A 280 -22.27 -20.29 -29.61
N SER A 281 -22.84 -19.68 -30.64
CA SER A 281 -23.25 -18.27 -30.62
C SER A 281 -24.26 -17.95 -29.51
N LYS A 282 -25.23 -18.84 -29.28
CA LYS A 282 -26.18 -18.72 -28.16
C LYS A 282 -25.48 -18.81 -26.80
N LEU A 283 -24.60 -19.79 -26.61
CA LEU A 283 -23.85 -19.97 -25.37
C LEU A 283 -22.97 -18.76 -25.05
N VAL A 284 -22.25 -18.25 -26.07
CA VAL A 284 -21.44 -17.03 -25.99
C VAL A 284 -22.29 -15.83 -25.59
N SER A 285 -23.44 -15.63 -26.25
CA SER A 285 -24.35 -14.53 -25.94
C SER A 285 -24.89 -14.59 -24.50
N VAL A 286 -25.32 -15.78 -24.06
CA VAL A 286 -25.78 -16.00 -22.68
C VAL A 286 -24.67 -15.72 -21.67
N ASN A 287 -23.45 -16.23 -21.92
CA ASN A 287 -22.36 -16.04 -20.98
C ASN A 287 -21.91 -14.58 -20.92
N LYS A 288 -21.84 -13.88 -22.05
CA LYS A 288 -21.54 -12.45 -22.12
C LYS A 288 -22.57 -11.62 -21.34
N ASN A 289 -23.86 -11.97 -21.46
CA ASN A 289 -24.92 -11.31 -20.70
C ASN A 289 -24.78 -11.57 -19.19
N ASN A 290 -24.51 -12.82 -18.78
CA ASN A 290 -24.27 -13.17 -17.37
C ASN A 290 -23.05 -12.46 -16.79
N TYR A 291 -21.95 -12.39 -17.56
CA TYR A 291 -20.75 -11.64 -17.19
C TYR A 291 -21.07 -10.15 -16.99
N LYS A 292 -21.78 -9.55 -17.94
CA LYS A 292 -22.21 -8.14 -17.85
C LYS A 292 -23.07 -7.89 -16.61
N ILE A 293 -24.08 -8.73 -16.37
CA ILE A 293 -24.93 -8.64 -15.18
C ILE A 293 -24.06 -8.71 -13.91
N ARG A 294 -23.15 -9.69 -13.80
CA ARG A 294 -22.25 -9.80 -12.63
C ARG A 294 -21.42 -8.54 -12.41
N MET A 295 -20.86 -7.96 -13.47
CA MET A 295 -20.08 -6.72 -13.38
C MET A 295 -20.92 -5.51 -12.97
N GLU A 296 -22.16 -5.40 -13.46
CA GLU A 296 -23.07 -4.30 -13.12
C GLU A 296 -23.70 -4.44 -11.72
N THR A 297 -23.93 -5.67 -11.26
CA THR A 297 -24.51 -5.95 -9.93
C THR A 297 -23.48 -6.11 -8.83
N ALA A 298 -22.19 -6.20 -9.18
CA ALA A 298 -21.11 -6.29 -8.21
C ALA A 298 -21.15 -5.05 -7.31
N LYS A 299 -21.27 -5.28 -6.00
CA LYS A 299 -21.19 -4.20 -5.02
C LYS A 299 -19.79 -3.61 -5.09
N SER A 300 -19.68 -2.33 -5.45
CA SER A 300 -18.42 -1.62 -5.31
C SER A 300 -18.08 -1.54 -3.83
N ILE A 301 -16.82 -1.80 -3.48
CA ILE A 301 -16.31 -1.32 -2.19
C ILE A 301 -16.47 0.20 -2.23
N PRO A 302 -17.20 0.82 -1.30
CA PRO A 302 -17.30 2.27 -1.25
C PRO A 302 -15.88 2.81 -1.22
N ASP A 303 -15.58 3.72 -2.14
CA ASP A 303 -14.38 4.53 -2.00
C ASP A 303 -14.52 5.18 -0.63
N MET A 304 -13.67 4.81 0.32
CA MET A 304 -13.61 5.45 1.63
C MET A 304 -13.00 6.85 1.45
N GLU A 305 -13.67 7.68 0.67
CA GLU A 305 -13.82 9.09 0.96
C GLU A 305 -14.95 9.21 1.99
N ASN A 306 -14.56 9.48 3.23
CA ASN A 306 -15.45 9.93 4.32
C ASN A 306 -16.53 8.95 4.81
N GLU A 307 -16.15 7.95 5.60
CA GLU A 307 -17.04 7.48 6.67
C GLU A 307 -16.27 7.23 7.98
N SER A 308 -16.16 8.27 8.79
CA SER A 308 -16.27 8.16 10.25
C SER A 308 -17.17 9.30 10.73
N GLY A 309 -18.26 8.95 11.41
CA GLY A 309 -19.45 9.78 11.57
C GLY A 309 -19.28 11.12 12.26
N SER A 310 -19.88 12.15 11.67
CA SER A 310 -21.05 12.85 12.23
C SER A 310 -21.66 13.69 11.12
N GLU A 311 -22.99 13.64 10.94
CA GLU A 311 -23.71 14.55 10.04
C GLU A 311 -23.35 16.01 10.34
N GLY A 312 -22.66 16.63 9.40
CA GLY A 312 -22.33 18.05 9.42
C GLY A 312 -21.86 18.43 8.03
N ILE A 313 -22.52 19.41 7.42
CA ILE A 313 -22.12 20.02 6.16
C ILE A 313 -20.61 20.30 6.22
N LYS A 314 -19.79 19.65 5.39
CA LYS A 314 -18.36 19.96 5.27
C LYS A 314 -18.23 21.41 4.82
N LEU A 315 -17.94 22.29 5.78
CA LEU A 315 -17.47 23.63 5.50
C LEU A 315 -16.08 23.53 4.85
N PRO A 316 -15.71 24.47 3.96
CA PRO A 316 -14.41 24.46 3.32
C PRO A 316 -13.28 24.45 4.38
N GLU A 317 -12.31 23.57 4.19
CA GLU A 317 -11.09 23.45 5.00
C GLU A 317 -10.18 24.67 4.72
N ILE A 318 -10.47 25.80 5.39
CA ILE A 318 -9.81 27.10 5.23
C ILE A 318 -8.68 27.26 6.26
N PRO A 319 -7.46 27.65 5.86
CA PRO A 319 -6.36 27.85 6.80
C PRO A 319 -6.73 28.89 7.85
N VAL A 320 -6.31 28.66 9.09
CA VAL A 320 -6.50 29.60 10.18
C VAL A 320 -5.37 30.64 10.10
N ASP A 321 -5.73 31.88 9.76
CA ASP A 321 -4.84 33.02 9.81
C ASP A 321 -4.73 33.50 11.27
N ILE A 322 -3.53 33.46 11.84
CA ILE A 322 -3.21 33.98 13.18
C ILE A 322 -2.36 35.22 12.98
N LYS A 323 -2.80 36.38 13.45
CA LYS A 323 -2.09 37.64 13.23
C LYS A 323 -2.15 38.49 14.48
N GLY A 324 -1.02 39.07 14.86
CA GLY A 324 -0.91 39.89 16.06
C GLY A 324 0.48 40.49 16.14
N GLY A 325 0.60 41.68 16.72
CA GLY A 325 1.88 42.37 16.84
C GLY A 325 2.66 42.46 15.52
N GLU A 326 3.89 41.95 15.50
CA GLU A 326 4.80 41.96 14.35
C GLU A 326 4.70 40.68 13.48
N TRP A 327 3.75 39.77 13.74
CA TRP A 327 3.71 38.44 13.13
C TRP A 327 2.39 38.14 12.42
N ALA A 328 2.50 37.39 11.32
CA ALA A 328 1.38 36.70 10.67
C ALA A 328 1.75 35.24 10.40
N LEU A 329 0.89 34.32 10.86
CA LEU A 329 1.05 32.88 10.74
C LEU A 329 -0.17 32.28 10.05
N LYS A 330 0.03 31.15 9.35
CA LYS A 330 -1.08 30.35 8.81
C LYS A 330 -0.98 28.92 9.27
N ALA A 331 -2.01 28.42 9.94
CA ALA A 331 -2.09 27.04 10.40
C ALA A 331 -3.16 26.25 9.64
N VAL A 332 -2.94 24.96 9.43
CA VAL A 332 -3.89 24.03 8.79
C VAL A 332 -4.29 22.94 9.79
N PRO A 333 -5.36 23.15 10.58
CA PRO A 333 -5.79 22.17 11.59
C PRO A 333 -6.04 20.77 11.03
N TRP A 334 -6.59 20.65 9.82
CA TRP A 334 -6.91 19.36 9.21
C TRP A 334 -5.71 18.55 8.70
N ILE A 335 -4.48 19.09 8.79
CA ILE A 335 -3.24 18.37 8.46
C ILE A 335 -2.20 18.58 9.57
N GLY A 336 -2.34 17.83 10.66
CA GLY A 336 -1.39 17.81 11.77
C GLY A 336 -1.28 19.14 12.52
N GLY A 337 -2.23 20.07 12.37
CA GLY A 337 -2.12 21.42 12.93
C GLY A 337 -0.88 22.18 12.41
N ARG A 338 -0.41 21.87 11.21
CA ARG A 338 0.84 22.39 10.63
C ARG A 338 0.80 23.91 10.46
N ILE A 339 1.91 24.60 10.73
CA ILE A 339 2.07 26.00 10.29
C ILE A 339 2.72 25.99 8.91
N ILE A 340 2.03 26.56 7.93
CA ILE A 340 2.46 26.61 6.52
C ILE A 340 3.02 27.98 6.12
N SER A 341 2.85 29.00 6.97
CA SER A 341 3.42 30.33 6.75
C SER A 341 3.85 30.97 8.06
N MET A 342 5.04 31.58 8.07
CA MET A 342 5.51 32.48 9.13
C MET A 342 6.09 33.74 8.49
N GLU A 343 5.45 34.88 8.72
CA GLU A 343 5.84 36.18 8.17
C GLU A 343 6.07 37.20 9.29
N HIS A 344 7.20 37.89 9.21
CA HIS A 344 7.51 39.03 10.08
C HIS A 344 7.15 40.34 9.36
N LEU A 345 6.01 40.92 9.76
CA LEU A 345 5.32 42.02 9.08
C LEU A 345 6.20 43.28 8.89
N PRO A 346 6.95 43.76 9.89
CA PRO A 346 7.78 44.96 9.73
C PRO A 346 8.87 44.82 8.67
N SER A 347 9.42 43.61 8.53
CA SER A 347 10.47 43.31 7.55
C SER A 347 9.95 42.83 6.19
N GLY A 348 8.68 42.41 6.12
CA GLY A 348 8.12 41.68 4.97
C GLY A 348 8.77 40.32 4.69
N THR A 349 9.55 39.78 5.63
CA THR A 349 10.28 38.52 5.44
C THR A 349 9.39 37.33 5.77
N GLN A 350 9.28 36.41 4.82
CA GLN A 350 8.61 35.13 4.99
C GLN A 350 9.63 34.04 5.34
N TRP A 351 9.77 33.77 6.64
CA TRP A 351 10.73 32.81 7.17
C TRP A 351 10.36 31.36 6.88
N LEU A 352 9.06 31.08 6.77
CA LEU A 352 8.52 29.76 6.47
C LEU A 352 7.40 29.94 5.45
N HIS A 353 7.48 29.22 4.34
CA HIS A 353 6.41 29.11 3.35
C HIS A 353 6.33 27.68 2.85
N SER A 354 5.12 27.13 2.83
CA SER A 354 4.88 25.73 2.49
C SER A 354 3.58 25.59 1.73
N GLN A 355 3.58 24.69 0.74
CA GLN A 355 2.32 24.14 0.25
C GLN A 355 1.80 23.10 1.23
N VAL A 356 0.49 22.86 1.19
CA VAL A 356 -0.24 21.93 2.07
C VAL A 356 0.37 20.51 2.03
N GLU A 357 1.01 20.14 0.92
CA GLU A 357 1.50 18.79 0.63
C GLU A 357 2.99 18.55 1.00
N ILE A 358 3.82 19.59 1.15
CA ILE A 358 5.29 19.46 1.25
C ILE A 358 5.91 20.51 2.18
N ASN A 359 6.63 20.07 3.22
CA ASN A 359 7.39 20.88 4.20
C ASN A 359 6.50 21.72 5.15
N GLY A 360 7.11 22.64 5.92
CA GLY A 360 6.44 23.49 6.91
C GLY A 360 6.88 23.24 8.34
N TYR A 361 6.08 23.72 9.29
CA TYR A 361 6.28 23.45 10.72
C TYR A 361 5.44 22.25 11.11
N GLU A 362 6.10 21.14 11.43
CA GLU A 362 5.48 19.86 11.75
C GLU A 362 5.84 19.42 13.18
N GLU A 363 4.93 18.71 13.83
CA GLU A 363 5.19 18.08 15.13
C GLU A 363 4.96 16.57 15.05
N TYR A 364 5.74 15.82 15.82
CA TYR A 364 5.76 14.37 15.74
C TYR A 364 5.80 13.73 17.12
N SER A 365 5.11 12.60 17.27
CA SER A 365 5.20 11.69 18.41
C SER A 365 6.04 10.44 18.08
N GLY A 366 7.36 10.59 17.90
CA GLY A 366 8.22 9.48 17.45
C GLY A 366 9.72 9.76 17.35
N THR A 367 10.50 8.70 17.11
CA THR A 367 11.96 8.70 17.28
C THR A 367 12.76 8.72 15.99
N LYS A 368 12.23 8.14 14.90
CA LYS A 368 12.89 8.05 13.59
C LYS A 368 11.81 8.13 12.49
N TYR A 369 11.82 9.21 11.72
CA TYR A 369 10.91 9.56 10.59
C TYR A 369 9.54 10.13 10.96
N ARG A 370 8.73 10.47 9.93
CA ARG A 370 7.37 11.00 10.09
C ARG A 370 6.54 9.98 10.85
N SER A 371 6.22 10.30 12.10
CA SER A 371 5.36 9.49 12.98
C SER A 371 4.02 10.18 13.20
N ALA A 372 3.11 9.54 13.92
CA ALA A 372 1.83 10.13 14.31
C ALA A 372 2.02 11.52 14.95
N GLY A 373 1.15 12.48 14.65
CA GLY A 373 1.21 13.90 15.05
C GLY A 373 1.31 14.91 13.91
N CYS A 374 1.60 14.44 12.68
CA CYS A 374 1.86 15.29 11.51
C CYS A 374 0.75 15.27 10.45
N THR A 375 -0.16 14.29 10.48
CA THR A 375 -1.21 14.11 9.46
C THR A 375 -2.61 14.09 10.04
N GLU A 376 -2.74 14.01 11.36
CA GLU A 376 -3.99 13.88 12.07
C GLU A 376 -4.74 15.21 12.07
N VAL A 377 -6.07 15.15 12.03
CA VAL A 377 -6.92 16.34 12.09
C VAL A 377 -6.88 16.86 13.53
N TYR A 378 -6.46 18.10 13.69
CA TYR A 378 -6.52 18.81 14.96
C TYR A 378 -7.89 19.48 15.12
N THR A 379 -8.53 19.23 16.25
CA THR A 379 -9.71 19.96 16.70
C THR A 379 -9.28 21.30 17.25
N VAL A 380 -9.82 22.39 16.73
CA VAL A 380 -9.65 23.72 17.31
C VAL A 380 -10.47 23.81 18.60
N LEU A 381 -9.80 24.04 19.72
CA LEU A 381 -10.41 24.11 21.04
C LEU A 381 -10.80 25.54 21.43
N ASP A 382 -9.98 26.51 21.02
CA ASP A 382 -10.17 27.91 21.39
C ASP A 382 -9.51 28.84 20.37
N GLN A 383 -10.11 30.01 20.17
CA GLN A 383 -9.63 31.09 19.32
C GLN A 383 -9.96 32.43 19.98
N ASP A 384 -8.95 33.15 20.46
CA ASP A 384 -9.15 34.52 20.93
C ASP A 384 -9.25 35.45 19.71
N VAL A 385 -10.43 36.04 19.53
CA VAL A 385 -10.73 36.95 18.41
C VAL A 385 -10.87 38.37 18.95
N GLU A 386 -10.02 39.29 18.48
CA GLU A 386 -10.17 40.72 18.76
C GLU A 386 -11.45 41.31 18.12
N GLN A 387 -11.87 42.50 18.56
CA GLN A 387 -12.99 43.25 17.96
C GLN A 387 -12.87 43.52 16.45
N THR A 388 -11.69 43.29 15.86
CA THR A 388 -11.35 43.43 14.44
C THR A 388 -11.51 42.14 13.62
N GLY A 389 -11.82 41.00 14.25
CA GLY A 389 -11.99 39.70 13.60
C GLY A 389 -10.69 38.90 13.39
N VAL A 390 -9.60 39.31 14.04
CA VAL A 390 -8.27 38.69 13.92
C VAL A 390 -8.03 37.72 15.09
N ILE A 391 -7.49 36.54 14.78
CA ILE A 391 -7.16 35.50 15.76
C ILE A 391 -5.73 35.75 16.30
N GLU A 392 -5.58 35.98 17.60
CA GLU A 392 -4.28 36.21 18.26
C GLU A 392 -3.73 34.96 18.97
N SER A 393 -4.63 34.05 19.34
CA SER A 393 -4.30 32.76 19.93
C SER A 393 -5.06 31.63 19.22
N LEU A 394 -4.40 30.50 18.99
CA LEU A 394 -4.99 29.29 18.44
C LEU A 394 -4.61 28.10 19.33
N LYS A 395 -5.62 27.55 20.01
CA LYS A 395 -5.47 26.31 20.76
C LYS A 395 -6.12 25.17 19.99
N MET A 396 -5.38 24.09 19.80
CA MET A 396 -5.83 22.94 19.03
C MET A 396 -5.27 21.64 19.60
N GLU A 397 -5.95 20.52 19.32
CA GLU A 397 -5.51 19.20 19.75
C GLU A 397 -5.74 18.14 18.66
N GLY A 398 -4.79 17.24 18.47
CA GLY A 398 -4.90 16.11 17.55
C GLY A 398 -4.77 14.78 18.29
N ASP A 399 -5.69 13.86 18.07
CA ASP A 399 -5.54 12.46 18.53
C ASP A 399 -4.49 11.78 17.63
N VAL A 400 -3.39 11.34 18.22
CA VAL A 400 -2.25 10.71 17.51
C VAL A 400 -2.23 9.18 17.70
N GLY A 401 -3.35 8.62 18.14
CA GLY A 401 -3.57 7.19 18.32
C GLY A 401 -2.91 6.62 19.58
N GLY A 402 -3.38 5.44 19.99
CA GLY A 402 -2.86 4.75 21.18
C GLY A 402 -3.19 5.46 22.51
N GLY A 403 -4.25 6.28 22.52
CA GLY A 403 -4.70 7.02 23.70
C GLY A 403 -3.93 8.32 23.98
N LEU A 404 -3.17 8.80 22.99
CA LEU A 404 -2.34 10.00 23.07
C LEU A 404 -2.96 11.16 22.30
N VAL A 405 -2.82 12.37 22.84
CA VAL A 405 -3.25 13.61 22.20
C VAL A 405 -2.07 14.58 22.20
N ILE A 406 -1.79 15.19 21.05
CA ILE A 406 -0.94 16.38 20.97
C ILE A 406 -1.82 17.60 21.14
N GLU A 407 -1.56 18.38 22.18
CA GLU A 407 -2.16 19.68 22.42
C GLU A 407 -1.16 20.75 21.98
N ARG A 408 -1.63 21.76 21.25
CA ARG A 408 -0.81 22.84 20.76
C ARG A 408 -1.50 24.18 20.96
N ASN A 409 -0.77 25.13 21.51
CA ASN A 409 -1.21 26.50 21.68
C ASN A 409 -0.23 27.45 20.99
N ILE A 410 -0.72 28.20 20.02
CA ILE A 410 0.02 29.27 19.34
C ILE A 410 -0.54 30.58 19.88
N SER A 411 0.30 31.47 20.38
CA SER A 411 -0.16 32.76 20.93
C SER A 411 0.82 33.87 20.64
N ILE A 412 0.30 35.08 20.43
CA ILE A 412 1.08 36.30 20.33
C ILE A 412 0.76 37.12 21.58
N PRO A 413 1.69 37.22 22.56
CA PRO A 413 1.39 37.90 23.82
C PRO A 413 1.15 39.41 23.61
N GLU A 414 0.03 39.92 24.13
CA GLU A 414 -0.31 41.36 24.06
C GLU A 414 0.77 42.25 24.70
N ASP A 415 1.42 41.77 25.76
CA ASP A 415 2.47 42.48 26.49
C ASP A 415 3.82 42.50 25.76
N ASN A 416 3.98 41.68 24.71
CA ASN A 416 5.19 41.64 23.91
C ASN A 416 4.91 41.29 22.43
N PRO A 417 4.50 42.29 21.61
CA PRO A 417 4.06 42.07 20.23
C PRO A 417 5.18 41.62 19.27
N LYS A 418 6.44 41.62 19.72
CA LYS A 418 7.61 41.21 18.93
C LYS A 418 7.79 39.69 18.88
N VAL A 419 7.07 38.96 19.74
CA VAL A 419 7.28 37.54 19.98
C VAL A 419 5.99 36.79 19.69
N PHE A 420 6.08 35.64 19.05
CA PHE A 420 5.01 34.63 19.13
C PHE A 420 5.54 33.38 19.82
N LYS A 421 4.65 32.70 20.54
CA LYS A 421 4.95 31.53 21.37
C LYS A 421 4.17 30.32 20.87
N ILE A 422 4.83 29.16 20.87
CA ILE A 422 4.23 27.86 20.61
C ILE A 422 4.50 26.97 21.83
N ASP A 423 3.42 26.54 22.47
CA ASP A 423 3.43 25.56 23.55
C ASP A 423 2.79 24.26 23.04
N SER A 424 3.59 23.20 22.94
CA SER A 424 3.12 21.90 22.47
C SER A 424 3.31 20.85 23.54
N SER A 425 2.33 19.97 23.72
CA SER A 425 2.27 18.97 24.78
C SER A 425 1.72 17.66 24.27
N LEU A 426 2.40 16.55 24.55
CA LEU A 426 1.94 15.19 24.28
C LEU A 426 1.42 14.56 25.57
N VAL A 427 0.11 14.30 25.61
CA VAL A 427 -0.64 13.90 26.80
C VAL A 427 -1.30 12.54 26.59
N ALA A 428 -1.30 11.68 27.62
CA ALA A 428 -2.09 10.46 27.63
C ALA A 428 -3.49 10.71 28.19
N ARG A 429 -4.53 10.42 27.41
CA ARG A 429 -5.94 10.58 27.81
C ARG A 429 -6.66 9.25 27.98
N ASN A 430 -6.58 8.36 26.99
CA ASN A 430 -7.34 7.09 26.93
C ASN A 430 -6.42 5.90 26.70
N VAL A 431 -5.44 5.71 27.58
CA VAL A 431 -4.53 4.55 27.51
C VAL A 431 -5.26 3.27 27.96
N GLY A 432 -5.03 2.17 27.24
CA GLY A 432 -5.78 0.93 27.41
C GLY A 432 -5.73 0.31 28.82
N SER A 433 -6.78 -0.43 29.16
CA SER A 433 -6.92 -1.19 30.41
C SER A 433 -5.70 -2.10 30.62
N GLY A 434 -4.95 -1.91 31.73
CA GLY A 434 -3.74 -2.69 32.04
C GLY A 434 -2.41 -1.97 31.80
N SER A 435 -2.42 -0.76 31.22
CA SER A 435 -1.22 0.07 30.99
C SER A 435 -0.69 0.81 32.23
N GLY A 436 -1.39 0.74 33.37
CA GLY A 436 -1.06 1.49 34.58
C GLY A 436 -1.20 3.02 34.42
N GLY A 437 -1.89 3.50 33.39
CA GLY A 437 -2.07 4.94 33.12
C GLY A 437 -0.92 5.59 32.35
N TYR A 438 0.00 4.78 31.78
CA TYR A 438 1.12 5.25 30.96
C TYR A 438 0.96 4.84 29.50
N SER A 439 1.45 5.68 28.59
CA SER A 439 1.54 5.37 27.17
C SER A 439 2.70 4.43 26.86
N ARG A 440 2.82 4.06 25.58
CA ARG A 440 4.10 3.60 25.02
C ARG A 440 5.20 4.66 25.16
N VAL A 441 6.46 4.27 25.01
CA VAL A 441 7.58 5.22 24.91
C VAL A 441 7.35 6.13 23.70
N VAL A 442 7.42 7.45 23.92
CA VAL A 442 7.20 8.47 22.91
C VAL A 442 8.20 9.62 23.05
N CYS A 443 8.31 10.44 22.01
CA CYS A 443 9.10 11.66 21.98
C CYS A 443 8.30 12.73 21.26
N LEU A 444 8.17 13.92 21.84
CA LEU A 444 7.65 15.08 21.14
C LEU A 444 8.80 15.73 20.36
N ARG A 445 8.61 15.94 19.07
CA ARG A 445 9.61 16.55 18.18
C ARG A 445 8.98 17.70 17.42
N ILE A 446 9.62 18.86 17.51
CA ILE A 446 9.31 20.06 16.73
C ILE A 446 10.22 20.09 15.51
N HIS A 447 9.64 20.27 14.33
CA HIS A 447 10.34 20.18 13.05
C HIS A 447 9.97 21.35 12.12
N PRO A 448 10.50 22.56 12.38
CA PRO A 448 10.32 23.72 11.52
C PRO A 448 11.36 23.71 10.39
N THR A 449 10.89 23.89 9.16
CA THR A 449 11.76 24.10 7.99
C THR A 449 11.64 25.54 7.52
N PHE A 450 12.76 26.28 7.59
CA PHE A 450 12.84 27.69 7.21
C PHE A 450 13.39 27.84 5.80
N CYS A 451 12.84 28.81 5.07
CA CYS A 451 13.30 29.22 3.74
C CYS A 451 14.42 30.25 3.88
N LEU A 452 15.48 30.11 3.09
CA LEU A 452 16.63 31.02 3.11
C LEU A 452 16.62 31.88 1.85
N LEU A 453 16.68 33.21 2.01
CA LEU A 453 16.77 34.12 0.87
C LEU A 453 18.18 34.16 0.31
N HIS A 454 19.20 34.14 1.17
CA HIS A 454 20.60 34.10 0.79
C HIS A 454 21.28 32.88 1.42
N PRO A 455 21.09 31.66 0.87
CA PRO A 455 21.56 30.42 1.50
C PRO A 455 23.08 30.42 1.74
N SER A 456 23.87 30.99 0.84
CA SER A 456 25.34 31.09 0.96
C SER A 456 25.82 32.08 2.02
N GLU A 457 24.94 32.96 2.50
CA GLU A 457 25.23 34.00 3.49
C GLU A 457 24.50 33.76 4.81
N SER A 458 23.90 32.57 4.96
CA SER A 458 23.11 32.18 6.12
C SER A 458 23.90 31.24 7.03
N TYR A 459 23.70 31.35 8.35
CA TYR A 459 24.29 30.44 9.34
C TYR A 459 23.45 30.40 10.63
N VAL A 460 23.62 29.34 11.41
CA VAL A 460 22.96 29.20 12.72
C VAL A 460 23.98 29.42 13.82
N SER A 461 23.73 30.38 14.71
CA SER A 461 24.62 30.73 15.81
C SER A 461 23.99 30.43 17.17
N PHE A 462 24.76 29.86 18.09
CA PHE A 462 24.34 29.68 19.49
C PHE A 462 25.49 29.48 20.47
N THR A 463 25.19 29.63 21.76
CA THR A 463 26.08 29.23 22.86
C THR A 463 25.51 28.00 23.54
N SER A 464 26.30 26.93 23.66
CA SER A 464 25.91 25.70 24.34
C SER A 464 25.82 25.88 25.86
N ILE A 465 25.17 24.94 26.54
CA ILE A 465 25.07 24.91 28.01
C ILE A 465 26.45 24.93 28.69
N ASN A 466 27.45 24.25 28.11
CA ASN A 466 28.85 24.28 28.61
C ASN A 466 29.61 25.59 28.31
N GLY A 467 28.99 26.56 27.64
CA GLY A 467 29.59 27.85 27.27
C GLY A 467 30.34 27.86 25.92
N SER A 468 30.42 26.76 25.19
CA SER A 468 31.02 26.75 23.84
C SER A 468 30.15 27.52 22.84
N LYS A 469 30.78 28.30 21.96
CA LYS A 469 30.09 29.06 20.89
C LYS A 469 30.18 28.32 19.57
N HIS A 470 29.09 28.31 18.81
CA HIS A 470 28.97 27.62 17.54
C HIS A 470 28.38 28.55 16.48
N ASP A 471 29.00 28.57 15.30
CA ASP A 471 28.46 29.16 14.07
C ASP A 471 28.43 28.07 13.01
N LEU A 472 27.23 27.66 12.60
CA LEU A 472 27.02 26.51 11.73
C LEU A 472 26.67 26.98 10.32
N LEU A 473 27.56 26.68 9.36
CA LEU A 473 27.39 27.02 7.95
C LEU A 473 26.61 25.91 7.21
N PRO A 474 25.97 26.21 6.05
CA PRO A 474 25.23 25.24 5.25
C PRO A 474 26.01 23.98 4.85
N GLU A 475 27.32 24.13 4.62
CA GLU A 475 28.23 23.04 4.26
C GLU A 475 28.41 22.01 5.39
N SER A 476 27.94 22.33 6.60
CA SER A 476 28.08 21.47 7.78
C SER A 476 27.14 20.26 7.78
N GLY A 477 26.23 20.17 6.80
CA GLY A 477 25.31 19.04 6.65
C GLY A 477 24.37 18.85 7.84
N LYS A 478 24.23 17.60 8.31
CA LYS A 478 23.38 17.24 9.44
C LYS A 478 24.17 17.19 10.75
N GLN A 479 23.78 18.00 11.72
CA GLN A 479 24.42 18.07 13.03
C GLN A 479 23.44 17.80 14.18
N LEU A 480 23.92 17.07 15.18
CA LEU A 480 23.15 16.66 16.36
C LEU A 480 23.84 17.16 17.62
N PHE A 481 23.08 17.80 18.51
CA PHE A 481 23.55 18.32 19.78
C PHE A 481 22.78 17.68 20.94
N GLU A 482 23.52 17.07 21.87
CA GLU A 482 22.99 16.36 23.05
C GLU A 482 23.79 16.75 24.30
N GLY A 483 23.21 16.54 25.49
CA GLY A 483 23.86 16.90 26.76
C GLY A 483 24.23 18.38 26.84
N ASP A 484 25.41 18.69 27.37
CA ASP A 484 25.83 20.09 27.58
C ASP A 484 26.27 20.82 26.30
N PHE A 485 26.30 20.11 25.16
CA PHE A 485 26.60 20.72 23.85
C PHE A 485 25.37 21.34 23.18
N ARG A 486 24.16 21.11 23.71
CA ARG A 486 22.92 21.72 23.21
C ARG A 486 22.92 23.24 23.40
N PRO A 487 22.22 24.00 22.54
CA PRO A 487 22.01 25.42 22.77
C PRO A 487 21.43 25.67 24.16
N ASN A 488 21.92 26.72 24.81
CA ASN A 488 21.49 27.14 26.15
C ASN A 488 20.15 27.89 26.10
N GLY A 489 19.13 27.22 25.56
CA GLY A 489 17.76 27.74 25.45
C GLY A 489 17.56 28.79 24.35
N GLU A 490 18.57 29.08 23.54
CA GLU A 490 18.49 30.01 22.41
C GLU A 490 19.44 29.59 21.29
N TRP A 491 18.95 29.64 20.05
CA TRP A 491 19.76 29.67 18.84
C TRP A 491 19.19 30.69 17.85
N VAL A 492 20.02 31.19 16.95
CA VAL A 492 19.62 32.23 16.00
C VAL A 492 19.97 31.81 14.58
N LEU A 493 18.98 31.85 13.69
CA LEU A 493 19.19 31.75 12.25
C LEU A 493 19.47 33.14 11.70
N ILE A 494 20.66 33.36 11.17
CA ILE A 494 21.12 34.64 10.64
C ILE A 494 21.20 34.53 9.13
N ASP A 495 20.63 35.50 8.43
CA ASP A 495 20.82 35.72 7.00
C ASP A 495 21.46 37.11 6.85
N ASN A 496 22.76 37.15 6.52
CA ASN A 496 23.50 38.41 6.46
C ASN A 496 22.97 39.37 5.40
N GLY A 497 22.35 38.87 4.33
CA GLY A 497 21.75 39.69 3.28
C GLY A 497 20.50 40.44 3.75
N LEU A 498 19.89 40.02 4.86
CA LEU A 498 18.75 40.69 5.48
C LEU A 498 19.15 41.70 6.57
N GLY A 499 20.29 41.51 7.24
CA GLY A 499 20.75 42.36 8.34
C GLY A 499 20.02 42.14 9.67
N PHE A 500 19.28 41.04 9.79
CA PHE A 500 18.58 40.61 11.00
C PHE A 500 18.49 39.07 11.05
N GLY A 501 18.25 38.51 12.23
CA GLY A 501 18.18 37.07 12.47
C GLY A 501 16.88 36.65 13.16
N LEU A 502 16.44 35.44 12.85
CA LEU A 502 15.31 34.77 13.49
C LEU A 502 15.80 34.03 14.74
N VAL A 503 15.47 34.56 15.91
CA VAL A 503 15.83 33.98 17.19
C VAL A 503 14.76 32.97 17.60
N ASN A 504 15.17 31.75 17.94
CA ASN A 504 14.30 30.77 18.57
C ASN A 504 14.76 30.49 20.00
N LYS A 505 13.90 30.84 20.97
CA LYS A 505 14.11 30.60 22.40
C LYS A 505 13.26 29.42 22.85
N PHE A 506 13.79 28.52 23.68
CA PHE A 506 13.07 27.34 24.14
C PHE A 506 13.46 26.93 25.57
N SER A 507 12.56 26.19 26.22
CA SER A 507 12.79 25.70 27.58
C SER A 507 13.83 24.58 27.61
N ILE A 508 14.99 24.82 28.23
CA ILE A 508 16.12 23.87 28.30
C ILE A 508 15.72 22.53 28.96
N ASN A 509 14.84 22.57 29.96
CA ASN A 509 14.40 21.38 30.70
C ASN A 509 13.45 20.48 29.90
N GLN A 510 12.89 20.99 28.80
CA GLN A 510 11.91 20.31 27.96
C GLN A 510 12.53 19.68 26.72
N VAL A 511 13.62 20.28 26.22
CA VAL A 511 14.36 19.80 25.06
C VAL A 511 15.50 18.91 25.54
N ASN A 512 15.54 17.66 25.08
CA ASN A 512 16.61 16.69 25.33
C ASN A 512 17.71 16.72 24.26
N LYS A 513 17.37 17.02 22.99
CA LYS A 513 18.36 17.11 21.89
C LYS A 513 17.92 18.14 20.84
N CYS A 514 18.89 18.75 20.18
CA CYS A 514 18.68 19.71 19.09
C CYS A 514 19.33 19.19 17.82
N ARG A 515 18.73 19.45 16.66
CA ARG A 515 19.28 19.03 15.36
C ARG A 515 19.22 20.14 14.35
N VAL A 516 20.31 20.36 13.63
CA VAL A 516 20.37 21.28 12.48
C VAL A 516 20.58 20.46 11.23
N THR A 517 19.72 20.64 10.23
CA THR A 517 19.84 19.97 8.93
C THR A 517 19.72 21.00 7.83
N TRP A 518 20.77 21.17 7.04
CA TRP A 518 20.77 22.03 5.87
C TRP A 518 20.36 21.26 4.62
N ASP A 519 19.60 21.91 3.73
CA ASP A 519 19.26 21.44 2.39
C ASP A 519 19.38 22.62 1.40
N SER A 520 19.15 22.37 0.12
CA SER A 520 19.24 23.35 -0.97
C SER A 520 18.22 24.49 -0.77
N GLY A 521 18.65 25.56 -0.12
CA GLY A 521 17.82 26.76 0.12
C GLY A 521 16.94 26.71 1.36
N THR A 522 17.09 25.69 2.23
CA THR A 522 16.33 25.59 3.48
C THR A 522 17.20 25.11 4.64
N VAL A 523 16.75 25.41 5.85
CA VAL A 523 17.34 24.87 7.09
C VAL A 523 16.26 24.38 8.02
N ASN A 524 16.48 23.20 8.60
CA ASN A 524 15.58 22.59 9.54
C ASN A 524 16.21 22.58 10.95
N LEU A 525 15.49 23.17 11.91
CA LEU A 525 15.96 23.44 13.27
C LEU A 525 15.11 22.71 14.31
N GLU A 526 15.47 21.47 14.62
CA GLU A 526 14.62 20.58 15.40
C GLU A 526 14.87 20.67 16.90
N LEU A 527 13.78 20.64 17.66
CA LEU A 527 13.77 20.45 19.10
C LEU A 527 13.12 19.12 19.43
N TRP A 528 13.75 18.31 20.27
CA TRP A 528 13.23 17.00 20.65
C TRP A 528 13.16 16.88 22.16
N SER A 529 12.07 16.37 22.67
CA SER A 529 11.92 16.07 24.08
C SER A 529 12.73 14.83 24.48
N GLN A 530 12.70 14.49 25.76
CA GLN A 530 13.14 13.16 26.19
C GLN A 530 12.25 12.08 25.56
N GLU A 531 12.83 10.91 25.33
CA GLU A 531 12.12 9.70 24.94
C GLU A 531 11.69 8.93 26.20
N ARG A 532 10.38 8.92 26.51
CA ARG A 532 9.81 8.21 27.67
C ARG A 532 8.30 7.98 27.51
N PRO A 533 7.70 7.07 28.31
CA PRO A 533 6.25 7.02 28.47
C PRO A 533 5.70 8.33 29.03
N VAL A 534 4.49 8.70 28.63
CA VAL A 534 3.72 9.81 29.20
C VAL A 534 2.48 9.30 29.93
N SER A 535 2.04 10.06 30.91
CA SER A 535 0.75 9.85 31.60
C SER A 535 -0.01 11.17 31.64
N LYS A 536 -1.28 11.15 32.02
CA LYS A 536 -2.08 12.37 32.22
C LYS A 536 -1.39 13.38 33.16
N ASN A 537 -0.63 12.89 34.14
CA ASN A 537 0.06 13.72 35.15
C ASN A 537 1.54 14.01 34.79
N SER A 538 2.06 13.44 33.70
CA SER A 538 3.45 13.62 33.28
C SER A 538 3.56 13.70 31.76
N PRO A 539 2.98 14.75 31.13
CA PRO A 539 3.08 14.96 29.70
C PRO A 539 4.51 15.29 29.27
N LEU A 540 4.80 15.18 27.98
CA LEU A 540 6.00 15.76 27.38
C LEU A 540 5.61 17.10 26.76
N GLY A 541 6.22 18.20 27.21
CA GLY A 541 5.98 19.51 26.64
C GLY A 541 7.23 20.08 25.98
N ILE A 542 7.08 20.87 24.93
CA ILE A 542 8.10 21.77 24.38
C ILE A 542 7.47 23.14 24.19
N SER A 543 7.99 24.12 24.92
CA SER A 543 7.65 25.52 24.86
C SER A 543 8.79 26.29 24.21
N HIS A 544 8.48 27.02 23.14
CA HIS A 544 9.43 27.90 22.48
C HIS A 544 8.76 29.11 21.85
N SER A 545 9.57 30.09 21.47
CA SER A 545 9.11 31.33 20.87
C SER A 545 10.05 31.79 19.76
N TYR A 546 9.55 32.68 18.92
CA TYR A 546 10.32 33.31 17.85
C TYR A 546 10.24 34.83 17.94
N GLU A 547 11.35 35.49 17.65
CA GLU A 547 11.47 36.94 17.55
C GLU A 547 12.52 37.30 16.48
N VAL A 548 12.38 38.45 15.82
CA VAL A 548 13.41 38.95 14.90
C VAL A 548 14.29 39.96 15.63
N ARG A 549 15.62 39.80 15.54
CA ARG A 549 16.61 40.74 16.09
C ARG A 549 17.49 41.30 14.98
N ILE A 550 17.77 42.59 15.04
CA ILE A 550 18.81 43.22 14.23
C ILE A 550 20.16 42.67 14.67
N MET A 551 21.00 42.27 13.72
CA MET A 551 22.30 41.62 13.97
C MET A 551 23.50 42.54 13.74
#